data_AF-A0AAU2FIK3-F1
#
_entry.id   AF-A0AAU2FIK3-F1
#
_cell.length_a   1.000
_cell.length_b   1.000
_cell.length_c   1.000
_cell.angle_alpha   90.00
_cell.angle_beta   90.00
_cell.angle_gamma   90.00
#
_symmetry.space_group_name_H-M   'P 1'
#
loop_
_entity.id
_entity.type
_entity.pdbx_description
1 polymer ?
#
loop_
_entity_poly.entity_id
_entity_poly.type
_entity_poly.pdbx_seq_one_letter_code
_entity_poly.pdbx_strand_id
1 'polypeptide(L)'
;MSTLTWRNAITVVTSAVLISGIVVAPNVAAAGPGTVKSATVKVLGNASGQPTALKKGCFFRDGTAPDGGMNTGGTPPRFAYGNSPYLGARFDSCGDVVRVYFGGYNGTHYNIRYVSPTSGRWVQQELAGGPRKVWTITAEAGDYNFVVQACNRGGALSRSSCTRWSPQIYLNARPW
;
A
#
# COMPACT_ATOMS: atom_id res chain seq x y z
N MET A 1 7.46 -44.79 24.86
CA MET A 1 8.78 -44.15 25.03
C MET A 1 9.33 -43.83 23.66
N SER A 2 9.51 -42.53 23.39
CA SER A 2 10.58 -41.92 22.58
C SER A 2 10.25 -40.44 22.43
N THR A 3 10.85 -39.64 23.31
CA THR A 3 10.80 -38.19 23.38
C THR A 3 11.82 -37.59 22.41
N LEU A 4 11.41 -36.63 21.57
CA LEU A 4 12.31 -35.79 20.79
C LEU A 4 12.14 -34.33 21.21
N THR A 5 13.09 -33.89 22.02
CA THR A 5 13.31 -32.50 22.45
C THR A 5 14.17 -31.76 21.43
N TRP A 6 13.75 -30.56 21.01
CA TRP A 6 14.61 -29.61 20.32
C TRP A 6 14.51 -28.22 20.97
N ARG A 7 15.67 -27.68 21.34
CA ARG A 7 15.89 -26.38 21.99
C ARG A 7 16.46 -25.35 21.00
N ASN A 8 15.83 -24.17 21.01
CA ASN A 8 16.31 -22.77 20.91
C ASN A 8 17.58 -22.38 20.13
N ALA A 9 17.48 -21.31 19.32
CA ALA A 9 18.48 -20.24 19.26
C ALA A 9 17.84 -18.91 18.77
N ILE A 10 17.84 -17.90 19.64
CA ILE A 10 17.55 -16.49 19.33
C ILE A 10 18.90 -15.82 19.05
N THR A 11 19.02 -15.11 17.93
CA THR A 11 20.22 -14.30 17.64
C THR A 11 19.80 -12.85 17.48
N VAL A 12 20.18 -12.02 18.46
CA VAL A 12 20.09 -10.56 18.42
C VAL A 12 21.36 -10.06 17.74
N VAL A 13 21.21 -9.24 16.69
CA VAL A 13 22.35 -8.50 16.11
C VAL A 13 22.10 -7.01 16.33
N THR A 14 22.80 -6.48 17.31
CA THR A 14 23.07 -5.04 17.49
C THR A 14 24.31 -4.67 16.71
N SER A 15 24.22 -3.66 15.85
CA SER A 15 25.41 -2.94 15.34
C SER A 15 25.12 -1.44 15.31
N ALA A 16 25.92 -0.70 16.08
CA ALA A 16 25.98 0.75 16.10
C ALA A 16 27.19 1.25 15.28
N VAL A 17 26.94 2.32 14.51
CA VAL A 17 27.75 3.52 14.20
C VAL A 17 29.28 3.39 14.02
N LEU A 18 29.81 3.89 12.89
CA LEU A 18 30.85 4.95 12.87
C LEU A 18 31.06 5.56 11.47
N ILE A 19 31.29 6.87 11.52
CA ILE A 19 31.53 7.86 10.46
C ILE A 19 32.97 7.73 9.94
N SER A 20 33.21 7.90 8.63
CA SER A 20 34.38 8.56 8.03
C SER A 20 34.27 8.54 6.49
N GLY A 21 34.30 9.72 5.86
CA GLY A 21 34.31 9.86 4.41
C GLY A 21 35.68 9.62 3.78
N ILE A 22 35.73 9.63 2.44
CA ILE A 22 36.80 10.17 1.56
C ILE A 22 36.24 10.09 0.13
N VAL A 23 36.02 11.23 -0.53
CA VAL A 23 36.13 11.32 -2.00
C VAL A 23 36.95 12.57 -2.33
N VAL A 24 38.23 12.29 -2.58
CA VAL A 24 39.24 12.95 -3.41
C VAL A 24 38.91 14.33 -4.00
N ALA A 25 39.73 15.32 -3.64
CA ALA A 25 39.88 16.60 -4.32
C ALA A 25 40.83 16.49 -5.54
N PRO A 26 40.73 17.41 -6.52
CA PRO A 26 41.88 17.85 -7.28
C PRO A 26 42.29 19.29 -6.93
N ASN A 27 43.61 19.46 -6.87
CA ASN A 27 44.37 20.69 -6.62
C ASN A 27 43.92 21.90 -7.44
N VAL A 28 43.78 23.05 -6.77
CA VAL A 28 44.12 24.36 -7.36
C VAL A 28 44.82 25.22 -6.32
N ALA A 29 45.82 25.96 -6.81
CA ALA A 29 46.91 26.64 -6.13
C ALA A 29 46.57 27.55 -4.93
N ALA A 30 47.56 27.65 -4.04
CA ALA A 30 47.64 28.64 -2.97
C ALA A 30 47.62 30.09 -3.50
N ALA A 31 46.74 30.91 -2.95
CA ALA A 31 46.79 32.37 -2.99
C ALA A 31 46.50 32.88 -1.56
N GLY A 32 47.23 33.92 -1.13
CA GLY A 32 47.40 34.34 0.25
C GLY A 32 46.16 34.88 0.99
N PRO A 33 46.34 35.39 2.23
CA PRO A 33 45.25 35.73 3.14
C PRO A 33 44.55 37.02 2.67
N GLY A 34 43.49 36.85 1.89
CA GLY A 34 42.65 37.93 1.37
C GLY A 34 41.23 37.84 1.92
N THR A 35 40.88 38.81 2.77
CA THR A 35 39.55 39.36 3.05
C THR A 35 38.35 38.42 2.86
N VAL A 36 37.89 37.80 3.95
CA VAL A 36 36.56 37.19 4.01
C VAL A 36 35.54 38.31 3.88
N LYS A 37 34.90 38.43 2.70
CA LYS A 37 33.67 39.23 2.59
C LYS A 37 32.64 38.55 3.46
N SER A 38 32.20 39.21 4.53
CA SER A 38 31.01 38.83 5.30
C SER A 38 29.86 38.59 4.32
N ALA A 39 29.57 37.32 4.06
CA ALA A 39 28.31 36.95 3.46
C ALA A 39 27.26 37.19 4.53
N THR A 40 26.57 38.33 4.43
CA THR A 40 25.40 38.64 5.23
C THR A 40 24.38 37.53 4.97
N VAL A 41 24.29 36.57 5.90
CA VAL A 41 23.19 35.61 5.92
C VAL A 41 21.94 36.43 6.11
N LYS A 42 21.19 36.63 5.03
CA LYS A 42 19.90 37.29 5.08
C LYS A 42 18.92 36.34 5.77
N VAL A 43 18.90 36.38 7.09
CA VAL A 43 17.82 35.83 7.90
C VAL A 43 16.59 36.69 7.59
N LEU A 44 15.82 36.29 6.59
CA LEU A 44 14.49 36.83 6.36
C LEU A 44 13.55 36.28 7.42
N GLY A 45 13.45 37.04 8.50
CA GLY A 45 12.23 37.38 9.24
C GLY A 45 11.22 36.26 9.48
N ASN A 46 11.06 35.95 10.76
CA ASN A 46 9.84 35.44 11.36
C ASN A 46 8.64 36.31 10.91
N ALA A 47 7.89 35.85 9.91
CA ALA A 47 6.60 36.39 9.52
C ALA A 47 5.53 35.42 10.01
N SER A 48 4.71 35.90 10.94
CA SER A 48 3.54 35.24 11.54
C SER A 48 2.39 35.04 10.55
N GLY A 49 2.68 34.50 9.36
CA GLY A 49 1.70 34.01 8.41
C GLY A 49 1.80 32.49 8.38
N GLN A 50 1.01 31.81 9.21
CA GLN A 50 0.83 30.37 9.10
C GLN A 50 0.35 30.09 7.66
N PRO A 51 1.10 29.34 6.83
CA PRO A 51 0.68 29.05 5.48
C PRO A 51 -0.60 28.22 5.55
N THR A 52 -1.75 28.80 5.22
CA THR A 52 -3.04 28.09 5.13
C THR A 52 -3.17 27.19 3.90
N ALA A 53 -2.05 26.79 3.28
CA ALA A 53 -1.99 25.70 2.31
C ALA A 53 -0.54 25.37 1.97
N LEU A 54 0.15 24.58 2.81
CA LEU A 54 1.12 23.65 2.22
C LEU A 54 0.30 22.77 1.27
N LYS A 55 0.48 22.95 -0.04
CA LYS A 55 -0.03 22.01 -1.05
C LYS A 55 0.56 20.65 -0.70
N LYS A 56 -0.20 19.86 0.04
CA LYS A 56 0.21 18.56 0.54
C LYS A 56 0.54 17.72 -0.68
N GLY A 57 1.79 17.31 -0.82
CA GLY A 57 2.21 16.47 -1.93
C GLY A 57 1.31 15.24 -2.04
N CYS A 58 1.07 14.79 -3.26
CA CYS A 58 0.31 13.56 -3.49
C CYS A 58 1.03 12.36 -2.88
N PHE A 59 0.26 11.42 -2.34
CA PHE A 59 0.78 10.19 -1.77
C PHE A 59 -0.11 9.01 -2.16
N PHE A 60 0.47 7.82 -2.05
CA PHE A 60 -0.25 6.57 -2.16
C PHE A 60 -0.30 5.88 -0.82
N ARG A 61 -1.41 5.19 -0.55
CA ARG A 61 -1.52 4.24 0.55
C ARG A 61 -1.98 2.90 0.02
N ASP A 62 -1.22 1.87 0.34
CA ASP A 62 -1.52 0.51 -0.06
C ASP A 62 -2.33 -0.20 1.01
N GLY A 63 -3.24 -1.06 0.57
CA GLY A 63 -3.99 -1.91 1.46
C GLY A 63 -3.13 -3.02 2.05
N THR A 64 -3.51 -3.45 3.25
CA THR A 64 -2.89 -4.55 4.00
C THR A 64 -3.89 -5.66 4.24
N ALA A 65 -3.42 -6.89 4.42
CA ALA A 65 -4.27 -8.03 4.77
C ALA A 65 -4.11 -8.39 6.26
N PRO A 66 -4.85 -7.74 7.18
CA PRO A 66 -4.65 -7.93 8.63
C PRO A 66 -4.97 -9.36 9.08
N ASP A 67 -5.92 -10.02 8.43
CA ASP A 67 -6.37 -11.38 8.77
C ASP A 67 -5.55 -12.48 8.06
N GLY A 68 -4.43 -12.11 7.42
CA GLY A 68 -3.49 -13.02 6.79
C GLY A 68 -3.63 -13.14 5.26
N GLY A 69 -3.18 -14.27 4.72
CA GLY A 69 -3.05 -14.49 3.28
C GLY A 69 -1.61 -14.38 2.79
N MET A 70 -1.29 -15.10 1.73
CA MET A 70 0.04 -15.10 1.13
C MET A 70 0.18 -13.89 0.19
N ASN A 71 1.25 -13.13 0.35
CA ASN A 71 1.58 -12.04 -0.57
C ASN A 71 1.98 -12.63 -1.93
N THR A 72 1.21 -12.30 -2.97
CA THR A 72 1.40 -12.71 -4.37
C THR A 72 2.22 -11.71 -5.18
N GLY A 73 2.74 -10.67 -4.54
CA GLY A 73 3.53 -9.59 -5.14
C GLY A 73 2.69 -8.49 -5.79
N GLY A 74 3.36 -7.66 -6.60
CA GLY A 74 2.76 -6.53 -7.32
C GLY A 74 2.85 -5.19 -6.60
N THR A 75 2.38 -4.14 -7.28
CA THR A 75 2.31 -2.77 -6.77
C THR A 75 0.91 -2.21 -7.10
N PRO A 76 0.00 -2.05 -6.12
CA PRO A 76 0.14 -2.38 -4.69
C PRO A 76 0.33 -3.88 -4.42
N PRO A 77 0.80 -4.27 -3.21
CA PRO A 77 0.81 -5.65 -2.76
C PRO A 77 -0.58 -6.31 -2.88
N ARG A 78 -0.59 -7.60 -3.23
CA ARG A 78 -1.81 -8.39 -3.43
C ARG A 78 -1.71 -9.68 -2.64
N PHE A 79 -2.81 -10.08 -2.01
CA PHE A 79 -2.84 -11.22 -1.10
C PHE A 79 -3.87 -12.25 -1.55
N ALA A 80 -3.57 -13.54 -1.36
CA ALA A 80 -4.47 -14.64 -1.69
C ALA A 80 -4.36 -15.78 -0.65
N TYR A 81 -5.43 -16.55 -0.51
CA TYR A 81 -5.39 -17.90 0.03
C TYR A 81 -5.24 -18.91 -1.12
N GLY A 82 -4.85 -20.15 -0.82
CA GLY A 82 -4.54 -21.17 -1.84
C GLY A 82 -5.65 -21.40 -2.88
N ASN A 83 -6.93 -21.28 -2.49
CA ASN A 83 -8.10 -21.46 -3.35
C ASN A 83 -9.01 -20.20 -3.40
N SER A 84 -8.42 -19.01 -3.29
CA SER A 84 -9.12 -17.74 -3.49
C SER A 84 -8.42 -16.87 -4.52
N PRO A 85 -9.12 -15.98 -5.23
CA PRO A 85 -8.49 -14.93 -6.02
C PRO A 85 -7.55 -14.07 -5.18
N TYR A 86 -6.58 -13.45 -5.85
CA TYR A 86 -5.77 -12.42 -5.22
C TYR A 86 -6.55 -11.10 -5.14
N LEU A 87 -6.25 -10.30 -4.13
CA LEU A 87 -6.81 -8.97 -3.93
C LEU A 87 -5.75 -8.01 -3.38
N GLY A 88 -5.73 -6.79 -3.89
CA GLY A 88 -4.97 -5.67 -3.35
C GLY A 88 -5.71 -4.37 -3.59
N ALA A 89 -5.40 -3.32 -2.84
CA ALA A 89 -6.02 -2.02 -3.01
C ALA A 89 -5.00 -0.90 -2.83
N ARG A 90 -5.22 0.24 -3.48
CA ARG A 90 -4.40 1.45 -3.35
C ARG A 90 -5.28 2.69 -3.36
N PHE A 91 -5.11 3.54 -2.37
CA PHE A 91 -5.57 4.92 -2.39
C PHE A 91 -4.53 5.81 -3.07
N ASP A 92 -5.01 6.68 -3.95
CA ASP A 92 -4.25 7.71 -4.64
C ASP A 92 -4.86 9.07 -4.27
N SER A 93 -4.14 9.84 -3.45
CA SER A 93 -4.61 11.13 -2.96
C SER A 93 -4.58 12.24 -4.01
N CYS A 94 -3.98 11.96 -5.18
CA CYS A 94 -3.84 12.92 -6.26
C CYS A 94 -5.11 12.98 -7.11
N GLY A 95 -5.77 11.83 -7.26
CA GLY A 95 -7.03 11.69 -7.98
C GLY A 95 -8.25 11.47 -7.08
N ASP A 96 -8.07 11.39 -5.76
CA ASP A 96 -9.08 10.95 -4.81
C ASP A 96 -9.76 9.65 -5.26
N VAL A 97 -8.93 8.65 -5.60
CA VAL A 97 -9.41 7.36 -6.08
C VAL A 97 -8.86 6.20 -5.27
N VAL A 98 -9.73 5.21 -5.04
CA VAL A 98 -9.33 3.88 -4.60
C VAL A 98 -9.34 2.95 -5.81
N ARG A 99 -8.20 2.31 -6.07
CA ARG A 99 -8.06 1.27 -7.09
C ARG A 99 -7.93 -0.09 -6.42
N VAL A 100 -8.81 -1.01 -6.78
CA VAL A 100 -8.85 -2.38 -6.29
C VAL A 100 -8.39 -3.32 -7.39
N TYR A 101 -7.32 -4.08 -7.12
CA TYR A 101 -6.66 -4.99 -8.04
C TYR A 101 -6.99 -6.42 -7.65
N PHE A 102 -7.62 -7.17 -8.54
CA PHE A 102 -8.05 -8.54 -8.26
C PHE A 102 -7.92 -9.44 -9.49
N GLY A 103 -7.89 -10.75 -9.26
CA GLY A 103 -7.75 -11.73 -10.34
C GLY A 103 -7.14 -13.04 -9.90
N GLY A 104 -6.45 -13.70 -10.84
CA GLY A 104 -5.78 -14.98 -10.61
C GLY A 104 -6.67 -16.21 -10.80
N TYR A 105 -7.92 -15.99 -11.23
CA TYR A 105 -8.89 -17.05 -11.52
C TYR A 105 -9.52 -16.82 -12.88
N ASN A 106 -9.91 -17.93 -13.53
CA ASN A 106 -10.75 -17.89 -14.72
C ASN A 106 -12.20 -18.14 -14.30
N GLY A 107 -12.96 -17.05 -14.16
CA GLY A 107 -14.37 -17.08 -13.80
C GLY A 107 -15.18 -16.16 -14.71
N THR A 108 -16.46 -16.47 -14.87
CA THR A 108 -17.41 -15.64 -15.63
C THR A 108 -17.58 -14.23 -15.05
N HIS A 109 -17.50 -14.10 -13.72
CA HIS A 109 -17.61 -12.84 -12.99
C HIS A 109 -16.86 -12.91 -11.66
N TYR A 110 -16.65 -11.75 -11.04
CA TYR A 110 -16.20 -11.62 -9.67
C TYR A 110 -17.31 -11.00 -8.83
N ASN A 111 -17.49 -11.50 -7.61
CA ASN A 111 -18.23 -10.79 -6.59
C ASN A 111 -17.22 -10.11 -5.68
N ILE A 112 -17.29 -8.79 -5.57
CA ILE A 112 -16.54 -8.03 -4.57
C ILE A 112 -17.51 -7.61 -3.48
N ARG A 113 -17.13 -7.86 -2.22
CA ARG A 113 -17.78 -7.23 -1.07
C ARG A 113 -16.87 -6.18 -0.51
N TYR A 114 -17.45 -5.06 -0.10
CA TYR A 114 -16.69 -3.99 0.52
C TYR A 114 -17.50 -3.24 1.58
N VAL A 115 -16.77 -2.66 2.52
CA VAL A 115 -17.26 -1.61 3.42
C VAL A 115 -16.56 -0.33 3.00
N SER A 116 -17.33 0.71 2.68
CA SER A 116 -16.82 2.08 2.53
C SER A 116 -17.04 2.90 3.80
N PRO A 117 -16.32 4.01 3.98
CA PRO A 117 -16.50 4.94 5.09
C PRO A 117 -17.95 5.38 5.30
N THR A 118 -18.71 5.61 4.21
CA THR A 118 -20.11 6.05 4.29
C THR A 118 -21.11 4.91 4.45
N SER A 119 -20.82 3.73 3.88
CA SER A 119 -21.77 2.62 3.89
C SER A 119 -21.98 2.03 5.29
N GLY A 120 -20.94 1.98 6.12
CA GLY A 120 -20.96 1.36 7.45
C GLY A 120 -21.32 -0.13 7.47
N ARG A 121 -21.50 -0.78 6.32
CA ARG A 121 -21.92 -2.19 6.18
C ARG A 121 -21.31 -2.82 4.94
N TRP A 122 -21.24 -4.14 4.93
CA TRP A 122 -20.83 -4.87 3.73
C TRP A 122 -21.88 -4.73 2.63
N VAL A 123 -21.44 -4.18 1.50
CA VAL A 123 -22.19 -4.17 0.24
C VAL A 123 -21.50 -5.09 -0.76
N GLN A 124 -22.22 -5.54 -1.78
CA GLN A 124 -21.70 -6.46 -2.80
C GLN A 124 -21.91 -5.88 -4.19
N GLN A 125 -20.90 -6.01 -5.05
CA GLN A 125 -20.94 -5.65 -6.46
C GLN A 125 -20.49 -6.85 -7.31
N GLU A 126 -21.20 -7.10 -8.41
CA GLU A 126 -20.75 -8.04 -9.44
C GLU A 126 -19.91 -7.26 -10.48
N LEU A 127 -18.73 -7.79 -10.79
CA LEU A 127 -17.79 -7.23 -11.74
C LEU A 127 -17.48 -8.27 -12.82
N ALA A 128 -17.22 -7.80 -14.04
CA ALA A 128 -16.89 -8.68 -15.15
C ALA A 128 -15.68 -9.56 -14.86
N GLY A 129 -15.73 -10.80 -15.35
CA GLY A 129 -14.64 -11.77 -15.26
C GLY A 129 -13.37 -11.34 -16.01
N GLY A 130 -12.35 -12.19 -15.87
CA GLY A 130 -11.05 -12.03 -16.53
C GLY A 130 -9.88 -12.40 -15.62
N PRO A 131 -8.68 -12.60 -16.21
CA PRO A 131 -7.51 -13.07 -15.45
C PRO A 131 -6.94 -12.01 -14.50
N ARG A 132 -7.08 -10.72 -14.87
CA ARG A 132 -6.62 -9.56 -14.10
C ARG A 132 -7.59 -8.41 -14.28
N LYS A 133 -8.04 -7.81 -13.18
CA LYS A 133 -9.01 -6.71 -13.17
C LYS A 133 -8.53 -5.59 -12.25
N VAL A 134 -8.94 -4.38 -12.59
CA VAL A 134 -8.85 -3.20 -11.74
C VAL A 134 -10.23 -2.58 -11.69
N TRP A 135 -10.72 -2.32 -10.48
CA TRP A 135 -11.93 -1.56 -10.25
C TRP A 135 -11.56 -0.26 -9.54
N THR A 136 -12.03 0.86 -10.08
CA THR A 136 -11.73 2.18 -9.57
C THR A 136 -13.00 2.79 -9.01
N ILE A 137 -12.93 3.34 -7.81
CA ILE A 137 -13.99 4.09 -7.16
C ILE A 137 -13.47 5.44 -6.69
N THR A 138 -14.35 6.44 -6.63
CA THR A 138 -14.07 7.69 -5.93
C THR A 138 -13.84 7.39 -4.46
N ALA A 139 -12.78 7.95 -3.90
CA ALA A 139 -12.42 7.78 -2.51
C ALA A 139 -13.28 8.68 -1.62
N GLU A 140 -13.67 8.11 -0.49
CA GLU A 140 -14.25 8.79 0.65
C GLU A 140 -13.20 8.76 1.76
N ALA A 141 -13.13 9.83 2.55
CA ALA A 141 -12.17 9.89 3.64
C ALA A 141 -12.53 8.87 4.74
N GLY A 142 -11.71 7.84 4.91
CA GLY A 142 -11.90 6.86 5.99
C GLY A 142 -11.28 5.50 5.70
N ASP A 143 -11.85 4.49 6.32
CA ASP A 143 -11.38 3.11 6.25
C ASP A 143 -12.26 2.29 5.30
N TYR A 144 -11.59 1.48 4.49
CA TYR A 144 -12.22 0.52 3.60
C TYR A 144 -11.83 -0.90 3.96
N ASN A 145 -12.74 -1.83 3.72
CA ASN A 145 -12.46 -3.26 3.74
C ASN A 145 -12.96 -3.89 2.44
N PHE A 146 -12.18 -4.79 1.85
CA PHE A 146 -12.53 -5.46 0.59
C PHE A 146 -12.29 -6.97 0.71
N VAL A 147 -13.18 -7.76 0.13
CA VAL A 147 -12.97 -9.19 -0.16
C VAL A 147 -13.51 -9.51 -1.55
N VAL A 148 -12.90 -10.45 -2.25
CA VAL A 148 -13.34 -10.84 -3.60
C VAL A 148 -13.40 -12.36 -3.73
N GLN A 149 -14.35 -12.86 -4.50
CA GLN A 149 -14.42 -14.25 -4.93
C GLN A 149 -14.63 -14.31 -6.44
N ALA A 150 -14.09 -15.33 -7.10
CA ALA A 150 -14.35 -15.60 -8.51
C ALA A 150 -15.53 -16.58 -8.62
N CYS A 151 -16.38 -16.38 -9.62
CA CYS A 151 -17.58 -17.19 -9.80
C CYS A 151 -17.78 -17.61 -11.25
N ASN A 152 -18.29 -18.82 -11.43
CA ASN A 152 -18.81 -19.35 -12.68
C ASN A 152 -20.32 -19.38 -12.60
N ARG A 153 -20.96 -18.63 -13.50
CA ARG A 153 -22.42 -18.58 -13.60
C ARG A 153 -22.94 -19.97 -13.93
N GLY A 154 -23.95 -20.41 -13.18
CA GLY A 154 -24.63 -21.67 -13.46
C GLY A 154 -25.47 -21.59 -14.73
N GLY A 155 -25.92 -22.76 -15.22
CA GLY A 155 -26.93 -22.83 -16.27
C GLY A 155 -28.32 -22.41 -15.78
N ALA A 156 -29.32 -22.49 -16.66
CA ALA A 156 -30.69 -22.02 -16.40
C ALA A 156 -31.34 -22.56 -15.10
N LEU A 157 -30.90 -23.73 -14.62
CA LEU A 157 -31.43 -24.40 -13.42
C LEU A 157 -30.37 -24.62 -12.33
N SER A 158 -29.21 -23.96 -12.43
CA SER A 158 -28.10 -24.19 -11.51
C SER A 158 -27.61 -22.89 -10.88
N ARG A 159 -27.21 -22.96 -9.61
CA ARG A 159 -26.59 -21.83 -8.91
C ARG A 159 -25.18 -21.59 -9.44
N SER A 160 -24.70 -20.36 -9.32
CA SER A 160 -23.29 -20.05 -9.57
C SER A 160 -22.40 -20.83 -8.59
N SER A 161 -21.27 -21.32 -9.10
CA SER A 161 -20.20 -21.91 -8.28
C SER A 161 -19.11 -20.87 -8.08
N CYS A 162 -18.66 -20.67 -6.85
CA CYS A 162 -17.69 -19.64 -6.51
C CYS A 162 -16.51 -20.21 -5.73
N THR A 163 -15.36 -19.56 -5.86
CA THR A 163 -14.19 -19.81 -5.02
C THR A 163 -14.47 -19.43 -3.57
N ARG A 164 -13.52 -19.72 -2.68
CA ARG A 164 -13.49 -19.06 -1.37
C ARG A 164 -13.25 -17.55 -1.57
N TRP A 165 -13.71 -16.76 -0.62
CA TRP A 165 -13.34 -15.35 -0.52
C TRP A 165 -11.83 -15.20 -0.33
N SER A 166 -11.28 -14.13 -0.91
CA SER A 166 -9.91 -13.69 -0.68
C SER A 166 -9.70 -13.31 0.79
N PRO A 167 -8.44 -13.10 1.22
CA PRO A 167 -8.17 -12.35 2.42
C PRO A 167 -8.86 -10.97 2.38
N GLN A 168 -9.22 -10.47 3.55
CA GLN A 168 -9.74 -9.12 3.70
C GLN A 168 -8.60 -8.12 3.51
N ILE A 169 -8.79 -7.16 2.62
CA ILE A 169 -7.87 -6.04 2.43
C ILE A 169 -8.45 -4.82 3.14
N TYR A 170 -7.73 -4.35 4.16
CA TYR A 170 -7.96 -3.08 4.81
C TYR A 170 -7.19 -1.98 4.08
N LEU A 171 -7.84 -0.84 3.84
CA LEU A 171 -7.21 0.33 3.23
C LEU A 171 -7.65 1.60 3.97
N ASN A 172 -6.70 2.44 4.36
CA ASN A 172 -6.98 3.75 4.92
C ASN A 172 -6.83 4.85 3.84
N ALA A 173 -7.89 5.60 3.60
CA ALA A 173 -8.00 6.68 2.62
C ALA A 173 -8.21 8.06 3.27
N ARG A 174 -7.82 8.25 4.54
CA ARG A 174 -7.95 9.56 5.21
C ARG A 174 -6.97 10.58 4.62
N PRO A 175 -7.38 11.79 4.21
CA PRO A 175 -6.43 12.88 3.99
C PRO A 175 -5.76 13.19 5.34
N TRP A 176 -4.43 13.42 5.35
CA TRP A 176 -3.73 13.63 6.63
C TRP A 176 -4.21 14.84 7.42
#